data_AF-A0AAT9LX98-F1
#
_entry.id   AF-A0AAT9LX98-F1
#
_cell.length_a   1.000
_cell.length_b   1.000
_cell.length_c   1.000
_cell.angle_alpha   90.00
_cell.angle_beta   90.00
_cell.angle_gamma   90.00
#
_symmetry.space_group_name_H-M   'P 1'
#
loop_
_entity.id
_entity.type
_entity.pdbx_description
1 polymer ?
#
loop_
_entity_poly.entity_id
_entity_poly.type
_entity_poly.pdbx_seq_one_letter_code
_entity_poly.pdbx_strand_id
1 'polypeptide(L)'
;MDNLQPGHQSDGVLHYRRDVDGEQVGIIPATCKVCGRALHKVGFRVSQRDGVMFVDCDGCTTAGLPGHAWQFTAAEAAPIRVELDDQPYIRR
;
A
#
# COMPACT_ATOMS: atom_id res chain seq x y z
N MET A 1 -13.20 -22.54 -9.94
CA MET A 1 -11.76 -22.81 -9.74
C MET A 1 -11.17 -21.52 -9.22
N ASP A 2 -11.36 -21.29 -7.93
CA ASP A 2 -10.91 -20.11 -7.21
C ASP A 2 -9.41 -20.24 -6.99
N ASN A 3 -8.65 -19.48 -7.77
CA ASN A 3 -7.20 -19.51 -7.77
C ASN A 3 -6.69 -18.64 -6.60
N LEU A 4 -6.90 -19.12 -5.36
CA LEU A 4 -6.27 -18.55 -4.17
C LEU A 4 -4.78 -18.90 -4.24
N GLN A 5 -3.99 -17.99 -4.82
CA GLN A 5 -2.53 -18.11 -4.82
C GLN A 5 -2.02 -18.27 -3.37
N PRO A 6 -1.25 -19.32 -3.06
CA PRO A 6 -0.79 -19.58 -1.70
C PRO A 6 0.24 -18.52 -1.29
N GLY A 7 -0.01 -17.85 -0.16
CA GLY A 7 1.03 -17.20 0.63
C GLY A 7 1.31 -15.72 0.35
N HIS A 8 0.33 -14.89 -0.02
CA HIS A 8 0.57 -13.46 0.07
C HIS A 8 0.58 -13.03 1.55
N GLN A 9 1.78 -12.91 2.11
CA GLN A 9 1.97 -12.37 3.45
C GLN A 9 1.48 -10.92 3.44
N SER A 10 0.44 -10.62 4.22
CA SER A 10 0.04 -9.24 4.49
C SER A 10 1.27 -8.45 4.96
N ASP A 11 1.49 -7.27 4.39
CA ASP A 11 2.54 -6.34 4.82
C ASP A 11 2.14 -5.58 6.09
N GLY A 12 0.92 -5.80 6.61
CA GLY A 12 0.45 -5.26 7.88
C GLY A 12 -1.00 -4.83 7.85
N VAL A 13 -1.42 -4.09 8.87
CA VAL A 13 -2.72 -3.43 8.92
C VAL A 13 -2.58 -2.05 8.31
N LEU A 14 -3.57 -1.61 7.51
CA LEU A 14 -3.59 -0.26 6.99
C LEU A 14 -3.81 0.72 8.14
N HIS A 15 -2.89 1.66 8.29
CA HIS A 15 -3.03 2.74 9.25
C HIS A 15 -3.93 3.85 8.66
N TYR A 16 -4.82 4.38 9.50
CA TYR A 16 -5.70 5.48 9.13
C TYR A 16 -5.47 6.68 10.05
N ARG A 17 -5.57 7.88 9.47
CA ARG A 17 -5.63 9.14 10.19
C ARG A 17 -6.93 9.85 9.79
N ARG A 18 -7.55 10.58 10.71
CA ARG A 18 -8.58 11.56 10.37
C ARG A 18 -7.94 12.93 10.17
N ASP A 19 -8.34 13.65 9.14
CA ASP A 19 -7.92 15.03 8.96
C ASP A 19 -8.77 16.02 9.77
N VAL A 20 -8.57 17.32 9.52
CA VAL A 20 -9.28 18.41 10.21
C VAL A 20 -10.78 18.45 9.90
N ASP A 21 -11.19 17.90 8.75
CA ASP A 21 -12.57 17.80 8.30
C ASP A 21 -13.22 16.47 8.75
N GLY A 22 -12.45 15.61 9.40
CA GLY A 22 -12.87 14.28 9.85
C GLY A 22 -12.80 13.21 8.77
N GLU A 23 -12.25 13.52 7.59
CA GLU A 23 -12.09 12.57 6.50
C GLU A 23 -11.01 11.54 6.81
N GLN A 24 -11.26 10.30 6.38
CA GLN A 24 -10.34 9.19 6.57
C GLN A 24 -9.26 9.17 5.49
N VAL A 25 -8.01 9.22 5.94
CA VAL A 25 -6.81 9.18 5.12
C VAL A 25 -6.05 7.91 5.41
N GLY A 26 -5.79 7.11 4.38
CA GLY A 26 -4.93 5.92 4.50
C GLY A 26 -3.46 6.32 4.51
N ILE A 27 -2.67 5.75 5.41
CA ILE A 27 -1.24 6.03 5.52
C ILE A 27 -0.45 4.88 4.92
N ILE A 28 0.30 5.18 3.86
CA ILE A 28 1.06 4.20 3.08
C ILE A 28 2.56 4.52 3.10
N PRO A 29 3.45 3.53 2.84
CA PRO A 29 4.89 3.77 2.85
C PRO A 29 5.32 4.81 1.81
N ALA A 30 6.23 5.71 2.16
CA ALA A 30 6.79 6.68 1.22
C ALA A 30 7.85 6.09 0.28
N THR A 31 8.46 4.95 0.63
CA THR A 31 9.60 4.35 -0.10
C THR A 31 9.32 2.93 -0.53
N CYS A 32 9.70 2.58 -1.77
CA CYS A 32 9.53 1.24 -2.31
C CYS A 32 10.42 0.19 -1.62
N LYS A 33 9.80 -0.91 -1.13
CA LYS A 33 10.50 -2.03 -0.50
C LYS A 33 11.41 -2.83 -1.43
N VAL A 34 11.25 -2.66 -2.74
CA VAL A 34 12.05 -3.35 -3.77
C VAL A 34 13.19 -2.47 -4.27
N CYS A 35 12.88 -1.29 -4.80
CA CYS A 35 13.90 -0.43 -5.43
C CYS A 35 14.45 0.67 -4.52
N GLY A 36 13.92 0.86 -3.31
CA GLY A 36 14.35 1.90 -2.37
C GLY A 36 14.07 3.33 -2.83
N ARG A 37 13.34 3.52 -3.94
CA ARG A 37 13.00 4.86 -4.45
C ARG A 37 11.72 5.37 -3.81
N ALA A 38 11.66 6.69 -3.61
CA ALA A 38 10.48 7.36 -3.08
C ALA A 38 9.30 7.27 -4.05
N LEU A 39 8.11 6.87 -3.55
CA LEU A 39 6.90 6.65 -4.33
C LEU A 39 6.41 7.93 -5.02
N HIS A 40 6.52 9.09 -4.38
CA HIS A 40 6.18 10.37 -5.02
C HIS A 40 7.07 10.70 -6.23
N LYS A 41 8.25 10.08 -6.36
CA LYS A 41 9.16 10.28 -7.51
C LYS A 41 8.96 9.25 -8.61
N VAL A 42 8.58 8.02 -8.27
CA VAL A 42 8.48 6.91 -9.22
C VAL A 42 7.05 6.59 -9.66
N GLY A 43 6.07 7.23 -9.02
CA GLY A 43 4.66 6.90 -9.21
C GLY A 43 4.25 5.70 -8.35
N PHE A 44 2.97 5.69 -8.00
CA PHE A 44 2.35 4.56 -7.33
C PHE A 44 0.85 4.52 -7.64
N ARG A 45 0.28 3.32 -7.56
CA ARG A 45 -1.16 3.10 -7.66
C ARG A 45 -1.69 2.47 -6.39
N VAL A 46 -2.93 2.80 -6.06
CA VAL A 46 -3.64 2.26 -4.90
C VAL A 46 -4.97 1.69 -5.36
N SER A 47 -5.31 0.52 -4.84
CA SER A 47 -6.64 -0.07 -5.02
C SER A 47 -7.04 -0.84 -3.77
N GLN A 48 -8.33 -0.89 -3.45
CA GLN A 48 -8.85 -1.73 -2.38
C GLN A 48 -9.84 -2.73 -2.96
N ARG A 49 -9.70 -4.01 -2.58
CA ARG A 49 -10.62 -5.10 -2.92
C ARG A 49 -10.60 -6.13 -1.80
N ASP A 50 -11.76 -6.70 -1.48
CA ASP A 50 -11.93 -7.76 -0.48
C ASP A 50 -11.30 -7.46 0.90
N GLY A 51 -11.40 -6.21 1.37
CA GLY A 51 -10.81 -5.79 2.65
C GLY A 51 -9.28 -5.71 2.66
N VAL A 52 -8.65 -5.70 1.48
CA VAL A 52 -7.19 -5.54 1.32
C VAL A 52 -6.91 -4.33 0.46
N MET A 53 -6.02 -3.47 0.95
CA MET A 53 -5.47 -2.33 0.23
C MET A 53 -4.16 -2.74 -0.44
N PHE A 54 -4.12 -2.62 -1.75
CA PHE A 54 -2.97 -2.86 -2.60
C PHE A 54 -2.31 -1.51 -2.92
N VAL A 55 -1.00 -1.44 -2.74
CA VAL A 55 -0.18 -0.30 -3.17
C VAL A 55 0.86 -0.84 -4.13
N ASP A 56 0.92 -0.33 -5.36
CA ASP A 56 1.86 -0.78 -6.39
C ASP A 56 2.85 0.34 -6.72
N CYS A 57 4.15 0.02 -6.75
CA CYS A 57 5.19 0.94 -7.22
C CYS A 57 5.26 0.93 -8.75
N ASP A 58 4.87 2.03 -9.41
CA ASP A 58 4.82 2.11 -10.87
C ASP A 58 6.19 1.88 -11.50
N GLY A 59 7.26 2.45 -10.92
CA GLY A 59 8.62 2.25 -11.42
C GLY A 59 9.05 0.79 -11.44
N CYS A 60 8.63 -0.01 -10.44
CA CYS A 60 8.92 -1.44 -10.40
C CYS A 60 7.97 -2.24 -11.30
N THR A 61 6.70 -1.84 -11.41
CA THR A 61 5.73 -2.43 -12.33
C THR A 61 6.24 -2.31 -13.77
N THR A 62 6.68 -1.11 -14.18
CA THR A 62 7.24 -0.87 -15.52
C THR A 62 8.52 -1.65 -15.76
N ALA A 63 9.36 -1.83 -14.73
CA ALA A 63 10.58 -2.62 -14.82
C ALA A 63 10.36 -4.15 -14.74
N GLY A 64 9.12 -4.61 -14.52
CA GLY A 64 8.79 -6.03 -14.37
C GLY A 64 9.37 -6.68 -13.11
N LEU A 65 9.70 -5.88 -12.08
CA LEU A 65 10.30 -6.40 -10.85
C LEU A 65 9.23 -7.03 -9.94
N PRO A 66 9.38 -8.27 -9.45
CA PRO A 66 8.40 -8.89 -8.56
C PRO A 66 8.42 -8.26 -7.15
N GLY A 67 7.35 -8.49 -6.37
CA GLY A 67 7.28 -8.06 -4.97
C GLY A 67 7.10 -6.55 -4.76
N HIS A 68 6.74 -5.82 -5.81
CA HIS A 68 6.57 -4.36 -5.78
C HIS A 68 5.25 -3.88 -5.18
N ALA A 69 4.34 -4.81 -4.92
CA ALA A 69 3.05 -4.54 -4.31
C ALA A 69 3.13 -4.68 -2.78
N TRP A 70 2.51 -3.75 -2.05
CA TRP A 70 2.14 -3.96 -0.66
C TRP A 70 0.69 -4.41 -0.55
N GLN A 71 0.41 -5.27 0.43
CA GLN A 71 -0.95 -5.66 0.78
C GLN A 71 -1.21 -5.37 2.25
N PHE A 72 -2.06 -4.38 2.51
CA PHE A 72 -2.47 -4.03 3.86
C PHE A 72 -3.88 -4.55 4.13
N THR A 73 -4.07 -5.21 5.26
CA THR A 73 -5.41 -5.52 5.75
C THR A 73 -6.12 -4.22 6.11
N ALA A 74 -7.24 -3.94 5.44
CA ALA A 74 -8.06 -2.76 5.68
C ALA A 74 -9.21 -3.14 6.61
N ALA A 75 -9.26 -2.53 7.80
CA ALA A 75 -10.34 -2.73 8.77
C ALA A 75 -11.60 -1.90 8.44
N GLU A 76 -11.45 -0.91 7.57
CA GLU A 76 -12.47 0.08 7.24
C GLU A 76 -12.67 0.18 5.72
N ALA A 77 -13.65 0.99 5.31
CA ALA A 77 -13.89 1.31 3.92
C ALA A 77 -12.66 1.97 3.28
N ALA A 78 -12.63 2.02 1.95
CA ALA A 78 -11.55 2.66 1.23
C ALA A 78 -11.43 4.13 1.61
N PRO A 79 -10.23 4.60 2.00
CA PRO A 79 -10.04 5.99 2.35
C PRO A 79 -10.21 6.85 1.09
N ILE A 80 -10.72 8.06 1.26
CA ILE A 80 -10.96 9.00 0.14
C ILE A 80 -9.63 9.37 -0.53
N ARG A 81 -8.55 9.40 0.25
CA ARG A 81 -7.18 9.66 -0.22
C ARG A 81 -6.15 8.94 0.63
N VAL A 82 -4.92 8.92 0.15
CA VAL A 82 -3.76 8.38 0.87
C VAL A 82 -2.68 9.43 1.06
N GLU A 83 -1.92 9.29 2.12
CA GLU A 83 -0.72 10.07 2.38
C GLU A 83 0.49 9.15 2.54
N LEU A 84 1.64 9.64 2.10
CA LEU A 84 2.91 8.94 2.23
C LEU A 84 3.50 9.23 3.61
N ASP A 85 3.98 8.19 4.28
CA ASP A 85 4.72 8.31 5.54
C ASP A 85 6.14 7.74 5.38
N ASP A 86 7.12 8.55 5.78
CA ASP A 86 8.55 8.20 5.79
C ASP A 86 8.95 7.38 7.03
N GLN A 87 8.04 7.15 7.99
CA GLN A 87 8.28 6.17 9.04
C GLN A 87 8.42 4.78 8.41
N PRO A 88 9.48 4.02 8.76
CA PRO A 88 9.64 2.67 8.26
C PRO A 88 8.44 1.84 8.71
N TYR A 89 7.69 1.27 7.75
CA TYR A 89 6.77 0.17 8.03
C TYR A 89 7.63 -1.01 8.48
N ILE A 90 7.85 -1.12 9.78
CA ILE A 90 8.60 -2.23 10.37
C ILE A 90 7.71 -3.46 10.22
N ARG A 91 8.11 -4.43 9.40
CA ARG A 91 7.55 -5.78 9.50
C ARG A 91 7.85 -6.27 10.91
N ARG A 92 6.83 -6.40 11.75
CA ARG A 92 6.98 -7.03 13.07
C ARG A 92 6.46 -8.45 13.01
#